data_AF-A0A932UKM1-F1
#
_entry.id   AF-A0A932UKM1-F1
#
_cell.length_a   1.000
_cell.length_b   1.000
_cell.length_c   1.000
_cell.angle_alpha   90.00
_cell.angle_beta   90.00
_cell.angle_gamma   90.00
#
_symmetry.space_group_name_H-M   'P 1'
#
loop_
_entity.id
_entity.type
_entity.pdbx_description
1 polymer ?
#
loop_
_entity_poly.entity_id
_entity_poly.type
_entity_poly.pdbx_seq_one_letter_code
_entity_poly.pdbx_strand_id
1 'polypeptide(L)'
;MARSIKKGPFVEESLLTKIRALNSANERRVFKTWSRSSTITPEFVGHTIAVHNGNKFVPVYVSENMVGHKLGEFAPTRLFRGHTTKVAADAKAALEGAVPPAEKEKK
;
A
#
# COMPACT_ATOMS: atom_id res chain seq x y z
N MET A 1 -14.29 -1.55 11.63
CA MET A 1 -14.58 -1.81 13.06
C MET A 1 -13.29 -1.71 13.85
N ALA A 2 -13.29 -0.85 14.86
CA ALA A 2 -12.14 -0.69 15.75
C ALA A 2 -12.08 -1.86 16.75
N ARG A 3 -10.87 -2.32 17.07
CA ARG A 3 -10.65 -3.28 18.16
C ARG A 3 -10.86 -2.54 19.50
N SER A 4 -11.32 -3.25 20.53
CA SER A 4 -11.45 -2.68 21.87
C SER A 4 -10.12 -2.05 22.34
N ILE A 5 -10.19 -0.84 22.88
CA ILE A 5 -9.03 -0.03 23.34
C ILE A 5 -8.17 -0.82 24.34
N LYS A 6 -8.79 -1.59 25.25
CA LYS A 6 -8.09 -2.40 26.25
C LYS A 6 -7.14 -3.45 25.65
N LYS A 7 -7.39 -3.90 24.41
CA LYS A 7 -6.60 -4.94 23.73
C LYS A 7 -5.47 -4.38 22.85
N GLY A 8 -5.40 -3.06 22.69
CA GLY A 8 -4.42 -2.40 21.82
C GLY A 8 -4.66 -2.63 20.31
N PRO A 9 -3.84 -1.97 19.47
CA PRO A 9 -3.86 -2.16 18.03
C PRO A 9 -3.44 -3.59 17.67
N PHE A 10 -4.12 -4.18 16.68
CA PHE A 10 -3.74 -5.50 16.19
C PHE A 10 -2.60 -5.36 15.19
N VAL A 11 -1.52 -6.10 15.42
CA VAL A 11 -0.41 -6.32 14.48
C VAL A 11 -0.12 -7.81 14.46
N GLU A 12 0.09 -8.36 13.28
CA GLU A 12 0.48 -9.75 13.11
C GLU A 12 1.92 -9.97 13.59
N GLU A 13 2.15 -11.05 14.33
CA GLU A 13 3.39 -11.26 15.08
C GLU A 13 4.62 -11.41 14.15
N SER A 14 4.49 -12.14 13.04
CA SER A 14 5.63 -12.30 12.13
C SER A 14 6.02 -10.98 11.45
N LEU A 15 5.04 -10.12 11.20
CA LEU A 15 5.27 -8.79 10.64
C LEU A 15 5.93 -7.87 11.67
N LEU A 16 5.50 -7.90 12.93
CA LEU A 16 6.11 -7.12 14.01
C LEU A 16 7.58 -7.53 14.24
N THR A 17 7.85 -8.84 14.29
CA THR A 17 9.21 -9.36 14.47
C THR A 17 10.16 -8.94 13.36
N LYS A 18 9.69 -8.97 12.10
CA LYS A 18 10.47 -8.51 10.94
C LYS A 18 10.79 -7.02 11.02
N ILE A 19 9.80 -6.18 11.36
CA ILE A 19 9.99 -4.74 11.45
C ILE A 19 10.97 -4.39 12.58
N ARG A 20 10.84 -5.02 13.75
CA ARG A 20 11.78 -4.82 14.85
C ARG A 20 13.20 -5.21 14.48
N ALA A 21 13.39 -6.34 13.80
CA ALA A 21 14.70 -6.76 13.32
C ALA A 21 15.29 -5.75 12.32
N LEU A 22 14.48 -5.27 11.37
CA LEU A 22 14.90 -4.28 10.37
C LEU A 22 15.23 -2.92 11.00
N ASN A 23 14.47 -2.51 12.01
CA ASN A 23 14.72 -1.28 12.75
C ASN A 23 16.03 -1.35 13.55
N SER A 24 16.28 -2.47 14.23
CA SER A 24 17.56 -2.71 14.92
C SER A 24 18.77 -2.75 13.98
N ALA A 25 18.59 -3.28 12.77
CA ALA A 25 19.61 -3.28 11.73
C ALA A 25 19.72 -1.95 10.96
N ASN A 26 18.76 -1.03 11.17
CA ASN A 26 18.59 0.22 10.42
C ASN A 26 18.52 0.02 8.88
N GLU A 27 17.98 -1.13 8.45
CA GLU A 27 17.92 -1.52 7.04
C GLU A 27 16.50 -1.38 6.49
N ARG A 28 16.38 -0.72 5.32
CA ARG A 28 15.10 -0.47 4.66
C ARG A 28 14.87 -1.46 3.53
N ARG A 29 14.48 -2.69 3.88
CA ARG A 29 14.16 -3.74 2.90
C ARG A 29 12.66 -3.79 2.61
N VAL A 30 12.31 -4.00 1.35
CA VAL A 30 10.92 -4.26 0.94
C VAL A 30 10.59 -5.70 1.30
N PHE A 31 9.55 -5.91 2.12
CA PHE A 31 9.05 -7.24 2.45
C PHE A 31 7.58 -7.38 2.14
N LYS A 32 7.17 -8.62 1.87
CA LYS A 32 5.80 -8.98 1.47
C LYS A 32 4.96 -9.29 2.70
N THR A 33 3.69 -8.86 2.67
CA THR A 33 2.70 -9.20 3.69
C THR A 33 1.35 -9.56 3.08
N TRP A 34 0.71 -10.57 3.67
CA TRP A 34 -0.69 -10.89 3.44
C TRP A 34 -1.60 -10.28 4.52
N SER A 35 -1.02 -9.79 5.62
CA SER A 35 -1.76 -9.29 6.77
C SER A 35 -2.25 -7.86 6.53
N ARG A 36 -3.38 -7.74 5.83
CA ARG A 36 -4.07 -6.47 5.58
C ARG A 36 -4.78 -5.88 6.80
N SER A 37 -5.03 -6.72 7.82
CA SER A 37 -5.77 -6.35 9.04
C SER A 37 -4.89 -5.64 10.07
N SER A 38 -3.57 -5.72 9.91
CA SER A 38 -2.58 -5.09 10.80
C SER A 38 -2.67 -3.56 10.73
N THR A 39 -2.55 -2.97 11.91
CA THR A 39 -2.58 -1.52 12.13
C THR A 39 -1.15 -0.99 12.04
N ILE A 40 -0.98 0.14 11.37
CA ILE A 40 0.34 0.79 11.26
C ILE A 40 0.68 1.40 12.62
N THR A 41 1.74 0.89 13.25
CA THR A 41 2.31 1.47 14.48
C THR A 41 3.50 2.39 14.12
N PRO A 42 3.94 3.26 15.04
CA PRO A 42 5.06 4.18 14.78
C PRO A 42 6.35 3.50 14.32
N GLU A 43 6.59 2.23 14.71
CA GLU A 43 7.76 1.45 14.30
C GLU A 43 7.83 1.20 12.78
N PHE A 44 6.72 1.39 12.05
CA PHE A 44 6.62 1.10 10.63
C PHE A 44 7.05 2.26 9.75
N VAL A 45 7.17 3.47 10.31
CA VAL A 45 7.47 4.68 9.56
C VAL A 45 8.83 4.53 8.86
N GLY A 46 8.89 4.92 7.59
CA GLY A 46 10.11 4.81 6.78
C GLY A 46 10.36 3.43 6.16
N HIS A 47 9.49 2.45 6.41
CA HIS A 47 9.56 1.13 5.78
C HIS A 47 8.63 1.05 4.56
N THR A 48 9.05 0.26 3.56
CA THR A 48 8.21 -0.04 2.39
C THR A 48 7.66 -1.45 2.52
N ILE A 49 6.35 -1.57 2.53
CA ILE A 49 5.64 -2.84 2.75
C ILE A 49 4.89 -3.20 1.48
N ALA A 50 5.17 -4.38 0.94
CA ALA A 50 4.45 -4.90 -0.21
C ALA A 50 3.19 -5.64 0.28
N VAL A 51 2.03 -4.98 0.18
CA VAL A 51 0.74 -5.46 0.70
C VAL A 51 -0.01 -6.24 -0.39
N HIS A 52 -0.42 -7.47 -0.10
CA HIS A 52 -1.22 -8.27 -1.01
C HIS A 52 -2.64 -7.71 -1.17
N ASN A 53 -3.09 -7.46 -2.40
CA ASN A 53 -4.44 -6.95 -2.67
C ASN A 53 -5.43 -8.01 -3.20
N GLY A 54 -5.00 -9.27 -3.32
CA GLY A 54 -5.79 -10.38 -3.88
C GLY A 54 -5.24 -10.95 -5.19
N ASN A 55 -4.44 -10.16 -5.91
CA ASN A 55 -3.79 -10.59 -7.16
C ASN A 55 -2.28 -10.31 -7.11
N LYS A 56 -1.92 -9.08 -6.75
CA LYS A 56 -0.52 -8.62 -6.70
C LYS A 56 -0.16 -8.02 -5.35
N PHE A 57 1.15 -7.88 -5.13
CA PHE A 57 1.67 -7.11 -4.01
C PHE A 57 1.87 -5.66 -4.44
N VAL A 58 1.18 -4.74 -3.77
CA VAL A 58 1.31 -3.30 -4.00
C VAL A 58 2.34 -2.76 -3.01
N PRO A 59 3.46 -2.17 -3.47
CA PRO A 59 4.42 -1.54 -2.58
C PRO A 59 3.82 -0.25 -2.00
N VAL A 60 3.75 -0.17 -0.68
CA VAL A 60 3.27 0.99 0.06
C VAL A 60 4.42 1.50 0.93
N TYR A 61 4.83 2.74 0.70
CA TYR A 61 5.77 3.44 1.57
C TYR A 61 5.01 4.07 2.74
N VAL A 62 5.43 3.78 3.97
CA VAL A 62 4.71 4.21 5.17
C VAL A 62 5.23 5.56 5.68
N SER A 63 4.35 6.56 5.64
CA SER A 63 4.57 7.88 6.26
C SER A 63 3.89 8.01 7.62
N GLU A 64 4.28 8.99 8.43
CA GLU A 64 3.71 9.24 9.78
C GLU A 64 2.19 9.46 9.77
N ASN A 65 1.65 10.13 8.74
CA ASN A 65 0.22 10.37 8.60
C ASN A 65 -0.61 9.08 8.43
N MET A 66 0.03 7.94 8.19
CA MET A 66 -0.64 6.64 8.04
C MET A 66 -0.75 5.88 9.37
N VAL A 67 -0.14 6.37 10.46
CA VAL A 67 -0.20 5.72 11.77
C VAL A 67 -1.65 5.67 12.26
N GLY A 68 -2.07 4.51 12.76
CA GLY A 68 -3.44 4.25 13.22
C GLY A 68 -4.39 3.72 12.13
N HIS A 69 -4.02 3.82 10.86
CA HIS A 69 -4.75 3.20 9.75
C HIS A 69 -4.38 1.72 9.57
N LYS A 70 -5.20 0.97 8.84
CA LYS A 70 -4.88 -0.41 8.46
C LYS A 70 -4.10 -0.47 7.17
N LEU A 71 -3.15 -1.41 7.07
CA LEU A 71 -2.38 -1.66 5.84
C LEU A 71 -3.28 -1.94 4.63
N GLY A 72 -4.44 -2.57 4.86
CA GLY A 72 -5.40 -2.87 3.81
C GLY A 72 -6.08 -1.66 3.17
N GLU A 73 -6.05 -0.48 3.79
CA GLU A 73 -6.64 0.76 3.26
C GLU A 73 -5.82 1.33 2.09
N PHE A 74 -4.51 1.09 2.11
CA PHE A 74 -3.58 1.58 1.09
C PHE A 74 -3.42 0.62 -0.11
N ALA A 75 -4.12 -0.52 -0.10
CA ALA A 75 -4.07 -1.53 -1.15
C ALA A 75 -5.48 -1.80 -1.71
N PRO A 76 -5.90 -1.10 -2.79
CA PRO A 76 -7.22 -1.25 -3.38
C PRO A 76 -7.40 -2.66 -3.97
N THR A 77 -8.56 -3.26 -3.72
CA THR A 77 -8.89 -4.65 -4.10
C THR A 77 -9.73 -4.75 -5.36
N ARG A 78 -10.50 -3.71 -5.69
CA ARG A 78 -11.35 -3.65 -6.88
C ARG A 78 -11.02 -2.40 -7.67
N LEU A 79 -11.03 -2.53 -8.99
CA LEU A 79 -10.96 -1.40 -9.90
C LEU A 79 -12.38 -0.84 -10.05
N PHE A 80 -12.66 0.29 -9.40
CA PHE A 80 -13.90 1.01 -9.63
C PHE A 80 -13.82 1.70 -11.00
N ARG A 81 -14.75 1.37 -11.90
CA ARG A 81 -14.77 1.87 -13.28
C ARG A 81 -15.65 3.12 -13.46
N GLY A 82 -16.27 3.62 -12.39
CA GLY A 82 -17.26 4.70 -12.46
C GLY A 82 -18.64 4.19 -12.84
N HIS A 83 -19.69 4.90 -12.41
CA HIS A 83 -21.01 4.80 -13.02
C HIS A 83 -21.01 5.77 -14.20
N THR A 84 -20.99 5.24 -15.42
CA THR A 84 -20.91 6.06 -16.64
C THR A 84 -22.26 6.78 -16.86
N THR A 85 -22.34 8.07 -16.56
CA THR A 85 -23.13 8.97 -17.40
C THR A 85 -22.27 9.30 -18.61
N LYS A 86 -22.86 9.32 -19.81
CA LYS A 86 -22.15 9.39 -21.10
C LYS A 86 -21.07 10.48 -21.19
N VAL A 87 -21.16 11.53 -20.37
CA VAL A 87 -20.24 12.68 -20.31
C VAL A 87 -18.83 12.36 -19.78
N ALA A 88 -18.67 11.32 -18.96
CA ALA A 88 -17.38 11.00 -18.34
C ALA A 88 -16.49 10.05 -19.18
N ALA A 89 -17.04 9.44 -20.23
CA ALA A 89 -16.30 8.50 -21.09
C ALA A 89 -15.25 9.23 -21.94
N ASP A 90 -15.56 10.44 -22.42
CA ASP A 90 -14.68 11.23 -23.29
C ASP A 90 -13.46 11.79 -22.55
N ALA A 91 -13.58 12.11 -21.26
CA ALA A 91 -12.47 12.65 -20.46
C ALA A 91 -11.37 11.60 -20.17
N LYS A 92 -11.71 10.31 -20.14
CA LYS A 92 -10.75 9.23 -19.85
C LYS A 92 -9.92 8.85 -21.07
N ALA A 93 -10.46 9.00 -22.28
CA ALA A 93 -9.75 8.73 -23.54
C ALA A 93 -8.63 9.75 -23.82
N ALA A 94 -8.78 11.00 -23.37
CA ALA A 94 -7.78 12.05 -23.57
C ALA A 94 -6.52 11.88 -22.69
N LEU A 95 -6.64 11.23 -21.52
CA LEU A 95 -5.55 11.10 -20.55
C LEU A 95 -4.62 9.90 -20.81
N GLU A 96 -5.13 8.83 -21.41
CA GLU A 96 -4.31 7.66 -21.79
C GLU A 96 -3.50 7.89 -23.08
N GLY A 97 -3.84 8.89 -23.90
CA GLY A 97 -3.11 9.24 -25.13
C GLY A 97 -1.87 10.13 -24.96
N ALA A 98 -1.63 10.65 -23.75
CA ALA A 98 -0.61 11.69 -23.51
C ALA A 98 0.72 11.17 -22.94
N VAL A 99 0.93 9.86 -22.81
CA VAL A 99 2.24 9.31 -22.40
C VAL A 99 3.02 8.94 -23.67
N PRO A 100 3.98 9.76 -24.14
CA PRO A 100 4.83 9.37 -25.26
C PRO A 100 5.67 8.14 -24.84
N PRO A 101 5.80 7.12 -25.71
CA PRO A 101 6.72 6.03 -25.45
C PRO A 101 8.14 6.59 -25.44
N ALA A 102 8.81 6.50 -24.28
CA ALA A 102 10.21 6.85 -24.13
C ALA A 102 11.04 6.08 -25.17
N GLU A 103 11.64 6.86 -26.08
CA GLU A 103 12.64 6.45 -27.05
C GLU A 103 13.74 5.64 -26.35
N LYS A 104 13.92 4.38 -26.77
CA LYS A 104 15.17 3.65 -26.54
C LYS A 104 15.99 3.78 -27.80
N GLU A 105 17.00 4.66 -27.74
CA GLU A 105 18.07 4.79 -28.71
C GLU A 105 18.73 3.44 -29.00
N LYS A 106 19.14 3.35 -30.26
CA LYS A 106 19.79 2.21 -30.91
C LYS A 106 21.25 2.04 -30.45
N LYS A 107 21.68 0.79 -30.58
CA LYS A 107 23.05 0.35 -30.82
C LYS A 107 23.78 1.18 -31.87
#